data_AF-A0A7W9B5C3-F1
#
_entry.id   AF-A0A7W9B5C3-F1
#
_cell.length_a   1.000
_cell.length_b   1.000
_cell.length_c   1.000
_cell.angle_alpha   90.00
_cell.angle_beta   90.00
_cell.angle_gamma   90.00
#
_symmetry.space_group_name_H-M   'P 1'
#
loop_
_entity.id
_entity.type
_entity.pdbx_description
1 polymer ?
#
loop_
_entity_poly.entity_id
_entity_poly.type
_entity_poly.pdbx_seq_one_letter_code
_entity_poly.pdbx_strand_id
1 'polypeptide(L)'
;MTGETEPLESVYPDLRDPRVTVAVPRERRAALATLWALAERLTKLLHDSREPLIGQIKLAWWRDMLALLASDPAALPKGEPLLAELQASWAGQGGLGALADAAEAMLLAESDEARRDAAKAFGAVLFRLAGASGAAGNRWGLVWGAALQEDETAARDLFAAARAEPAPPRAAFAGQRALLMLDRWAAAIAGRGGERRWRSEGLLLLRIGLTGR
;
A
#
# COMPACT_ATOMS: atom_id res chain seq x y z
N MET A 1 25.30 -9.45 18.73
CA MET A 1 25.41 -8.99 17.33
C MET A 1 24.00 -8.83 16.79
N THR A 2 23.42 -7.66 17.00
CA THR A 2 22.15 -7.24 16.42
C THR A 2 22.38 -7.02 14.93
N GLY A 3 21.82 -7.89 14.09
CA GLY A 3 21.64 -7.59 12.68
C GLY A 3 20.63 -6.45 12.59
N GLU A 4 21.11 -5.21 12.55
CA GLU A 4 20.33 -4.11 12.02
C GLU A 4 19.90 -4.55 10.63
N THR A 5 18.63 -4.89 10.50
CA THR A 5 18.01 -5.13 9.21
C THR A 5 18.05 -3.77 8.54
N GLU A 6 18.96 -3.58 7.58
CA GLU A 6 18.93 -2.38 6.73
C GLU A 6 17.48 -2.18 6.29
N PRO A 7 16.90 -0.98 6.46
CA PRO A 7 15.54 -0.75 6.00
C PRO A 7 15.58 -0.99 4.50
N LEU A 8 14.91 -2.07 4.06
CA LEU A 8 14.73 -2.37 2.65
C LEU A 8 14.25 -1.07 2.00
N GLU A 9 15.07 -0.47 1.14
CA GLU A 9 14.69 0.74 0.42
C GLU A 9 13.37 0.44 -0.26
N SER A 10 12.30 1.11 0.19
CA SER A 10 10.96 0.74 -0.24
C SER A 10 10.86 0.93 -1.76
N VAL A 11 10.69 -0.19 -2.46
CA VAL A 11 10.67 -0.27 -3.94
C VAL A 11 9.49 0.51 -4.51
N TYR A 12 8.47 0.76 -3.68
CA TYR A 12 7.30 1.58 -3.96
C TYR A 12 7.15 2.72 -2.92
N PRO A 13 6.34 3.75 -3.20
CA PRO A 13 6.14 4.86 -2.26
C PRO A 13 5.54 4.42 -0.91
N ASP A 14 6.14 4.80 0.21
CA ASP A 14 5.63 4.50 1.56
C ASP A 14 5.18 5.78 2.28
N LEU A 15 3.98 5.75 2.90
CA LEU A 15 3.46 6.87 3.69
C LEU A 15 4.32 7.14 4.94
N ARG A 16 4.94 6.10 5.48
CA ARG A 16 5.79 6.15 6.68
C ARG A 16 7.17 6.76 6.39
N ASP A 17 7.50 7.03 5.13
CA ASP A 17 8.67 7.81 4.77
C ASP A 17 8.58 9.20 5.45
N PRO A 18 9.62 9.65 6.19
CA PRO A 18 9.59 10.93 6.89
C PRO A 18 9.23 12.12 6.00
N ARG A 19 9.62 12.06 4.71
CA ARG A 19 9.33 13.10 3.71
C ARG A 19 7.84 13.20 3.38
N VAL A 20 7.09 12.10 3.55
CA VAL A 20 5.63 12.03 3.32
C VAL A 20 4.86 12.20 4.62
N THR A 21 5.32 11.58 5.71
CA THR A 21 4.65 11.61 7.02
C THR A 21 4.46 13.04 7.56
N VAL A 22 5.36 13.98 7.23
CA VAL A 22 5.21 15.39 7.61
C VAL A 22 3.91 16.02 7.07
N ALA A 23 3.41 15.55 5.92
CA ALA A 23 2.17 16.00 5.30
C ALA A 23 0.91 15.30 5.85
N VAL A 24 1.07 14.33 6.76
CA VAL A 24 -0.03 13.65 7.45
C VAL A 24 -0.44 14.45 8.69
N PRO A 25 -1.74 14.78 8.86
CA PRO A 25 -2.23 15.43 10.09
C PRO A 25 -1.87 14.62 11.33
N ARG A 26 -1.42 15.30 12.40
CA ARG A 26 -0.77 14.65 13.55
C ARG A 26 -1.69 13.63 14.23
N GLU A 27 -2.97 13.94 14.31
CA GLU A 27 -4.05 13.11 14.86
C GLU A 27 -4.34 11.85 14.02
N ARG A 28 -3.95 11.83 12.74
CA ARG A 28 -4.14 10.68 11.84
C ARG A 28 -2.88 9.86 11.61
N ARG A 29 -1.72 10.32 12.08
CA ARG A 29 -0.42 9.67 11.83
C ARG A 29 -0.39 8.24 12.34
N ALA A 30 -0.86 7.98 13.56
CA ALA A 30 -0.87 6.63 14.12
C ALA A 30 -1.73 5.68 13.27
N ALA A 31 -3.00 6.05 13.04
CA ALA A 31 -3.92 5.28 12.22
C ALA A 31 -3.39 4.98 10.81
N LEU A 32 -2.87 6.00 10.09
CA LEU A 32 -2.33 5.79 8.75
C LEU A 32 -1.02 5.02 8.75
N ALA A 33 -0.15 5.21 9.74
CA ALA A 33 1.08 4.42 9.85
C ALA A 33 0.76 2.93 10.06
N THR A 34 -0.19 2.62 10.94
CA THR A 34 -0.63 1.24 11.19
C THR A 34 -1.35 0.63 9.98
N LEU A 35 -2.13 1.42 9.23
CA LEU A 35 -2.71 0.96 7.95
C LEU A 35 -1.62 0.58 6.92
N TRP A 36 -0.56 1.39 6.80
CA TRP A 36 0.57 1.06 5.93
C TRP A 36 1.37 -0.14 6.43
N ALA A 37 1.49 -0.32 7.76
CA ALA A 37 2.11 -1.51 8.34
C ALA A 37 1.29 -2.78 8.05
N LEU A 38 -0.04 -2.69 8.02
CA LEU A 38 -0.90 -3.79 7.55
C LEU A 38 -0.67 -4.09 6.07
N ALA A 39 -0.65 -3.07 5.22
CA ALA A 39 -0.38 -3.26 3.80
C ALA A 39 0.99 -3.91 3.55
N GLU A 40 2.03 -3.48 4.26
CA GLU A 40 3.37 -4.08 4.22
C GLU A 40 3.34 -5.54 4.71
N ARG A 41 2.64 -5.84 5.81
CA ARG A 41 2.53 -7.20 6.33
C ARG A 41 1.87 -8.15 5.32
N LEU A 42 0.80 -7.71 4.66
CA LEU A 42 0.14 -8.46 3.60
C LEU A 42 1.07 -8.61 2.38
N THR A 43 1.81 -7.57 2.01
CA THR A 43 2.79 -7.62 0.92
C THR A 43 3.88 -8.64 1.19
N LYS A 44 4.41 -8.67 2.42
CA LYS A 44 5.41 -9.66 2.83
C LYS A 44 4.85 -11.08 2.78
N LEU A 45 3.59 -11.27 3.20
CA LEU A 45 2.91 -12.56 3.07
C LEU A 45 2.87 -13.03 1.61
N LEU A 46 2.55 -12.14 0.66
CA LEU A 46 2.55 -12.47 -0.77
C LEU A 46 3.94 -12.89 -1.24
N HIS A 47 4.98 -12.14 -0.86
CA HIS A 47 6.37 -12.45 -1.24
C HIS A 47 6.86 -13.78 -0.67
N ASP A 48 6.52 -14.08 0.59
CA ASP A 48 6.97 -15.31 1.27
C ASP A 48 6.15 -16.55 0.84
N SER A 49 5.03 -16.38 0.14
CA SER A 49 4.10 -17.46 -0.23
C SER A 49 4.51 -18.14 -1.52
N ARG A 50 5.46 -19.09 -1.43
CA ARG A 50 5.86 -19.94 -2.56
C ARG A 50 4.78 -20.93 -3.01
N GLU A 51 3.92 -21.33 -2.07
CA GLU A 51 2.77 -22.20 -2.33
C GLU A 51 1.49 -21.36 -2.21
N PRO A 52 0.74 -21.13 -3.31
CA PRO A 52 -0.44 -20.28 -3.30
C PRO A 52 -1.51 -20.70 -2.28
N LEU A 53 -1.62 -22.01 -2.01
CA LEU A 53 -2.57 -22.54 -1.02
C LEU A 53 -2.21 -22.09 0.41
N ILE A 54 -0.93 -22.10 0.78
CA ILE A 54 -0.48 -21.64 2.10
C ILE A 54 -0.71 -20.13 2.25
N GLY A 55 -0.49 -19.36 1.17
CA GLY A 55 -0.80 -17.93 1.14
C GLY A 55 -2.28 -17.64 1.40
N GLN A 56 -3.18 -18.36 0.72
CA GLN A 56 -4.63 -18.23 0.94
C GLN A 56 -5.05 -18.54 2.37
N ILE A 57 -4.53 -19.61 2.98
CA ILE A 57 -4.85 -19.96 4.38
C ILE A 57 -4.44 -18.82 5.33
N LYS A 58 -3.25 -18.24 5.14
CA LYS A 58 -2.80 -17.11 5.96
C LYS A 58 -3.63 -15.85 5.71
N LEU A 59 -4.04 -15.57 4.48
CA LEU A 59 -4.88 -14.42 4.14
C LEU A 59 -6.30 -14.58 4.70
N ALA A 60 -6.87 -15.78 4.66
CA ALA A 60 -8.14 -16.11 5.28
C ALA A 60 -8.10 -15.83 6.80
N TRP A 61 -7.04 -16.26 7.48
CA TRP A 61 -6.83 -15.92 8.89
C TRP A 61 -6.77 -14.41 9.12
N TRP A 62 -6.04 -13.65 8.30
CA TRP A 62 -5.99 -12.19 8.40
C TRP A 62 -7.38 -11.57 8.20
N ARG A 63 -8.16 -12.02 7.22
CA ARG A 63 -9.53 -11.55 6.99
C ARG A 63 -10.40 -11.77 8.22
N ASP A 64 -10.32 -12.94 8.83
CA ASP A 64 -11.08 -13.27 10.04
C ASP A 64 -10.68 -12.37 11.22
N MET A 65 -9.39 -12.12 11.41
CA MET A 65 -8.90 -11.21 12.46
C MET A 65 -9.35 -9.77 12.22
N LEU A 66 -9.33 -9.29 10.98
CA LEU A 66 -9.79 -7.95 10.62
C LEU A 66 -11.31 -7.81 10.75
N ALA A 67 -12.06 -8.89 10.55
CA ALA A 67 -13.49 -8.94 10.83
C ALA A 67 -13.77 -8.89 12.34
N LEU A 68 -13.05 -9.67 13.15
CA LEU A 68 -13.14 -9.61 14.61
C LEU A 68 -12.75 -8.24 15.16
N LEU A 69 -11.72 -7.60 14.62
CA LEU A 69 -11.34 -6.24 14.98
C LEU A 69 -12.47 -5.22 14.76
N ALA A 70 -13.36 -5.46 13.80
CA ALA A 70 -14.52 -4.60 13.55
C ALA A 70 -15.74 -4.94 14.42
N SER A 71 -15.96 -6.23 14.72
CA SER A 71 -17.18 -6.71 15.40
C SER A 71 -17.00 -6.96 16.89
N ASP A 72 -15.90 -7.58 17.30
CA ASP A 72 -15.57 -7.91 18.69
C ASP A 72 -14.05 -7.81 18.94
N PRO A 73 -13.51 -6.59 19.13
CA PRO A 73 -12.08 -6.39 19.36
C PRO A 73 -11.55 -7.10 20.62
N ALA A 74 -12.40 -7.42 21.58
CA ALA A 74 -11.99 -8.09 22.82
C ALA A 74 -11.68 -9.59 22.60
N ALA A 75 -12.22 -10.18 21.53
CA ALA A 75 -11.97 -11.56 21.13
C ALA A 75 -10.66 -11.75 20.34
N LEU A 76 -9.93 -10.67 20.02
CA LEU A 76 -8.67 -10.76 19.28
C LEU A 76 -7.60 -11.54 20.06
N PRO A 77 -6.78 -12.36 19.38
CA PRO A 77 -5.70 -13.09 20.02
C PRO A 77 -4.66 -12.14 20.62
N LYS A 78 -4.37 -12.32 21.91
CA LYS A 78 -3.32 -11.58 22.61
C LYS A 78 -1.96 -12.14 22.20
N GLY A 79 -1.25 -11.46 21.30
CA GLY A 79 0.09 -11.88 20.89
C GLY A 79 0.57 -11.32 19.55
N GLU A 80 -0.33 -10.81 18.70
CA GLU A 80 0.06 -10.17 17.44
C GLU A 80 0.18 -8.64 17.63
N PRO A 81 1.40 -8.06 17.59
CA PRO A 81 1.60 -6.64 17.88
C PRO A 81 0.83 -5.72 16.92
N LEU A 82 0.78 -6.08 15.64
CA LEU A 82 0.08 -5.29 14.63
C LEU A 82 -1.44 -5.25 14.87
N LEU A 83 -2.04 -6.36 15.34
CA LEU A 83 -3.46 -6.36 15.70
C LEU A 83 -3.74 -5.48 16.92
N ALA A 84 -2.84 -5.44 17.90
CA ALA A 84 -2.95 -4.54 19.04
C ALA A 84 -2.86 -3.06 18.62
N GLU A 85 -1.96 -2.72 17.70
CA GLU A 85 -1.87 -1.36 17.13
C GLU A 85 -3.11 -0.99 16.31
N LEU A 86 -3.63 -1.92 15.52
CA LEU A 86 -4.87 -1.73 14.75
C LEU A 86 -6.06 -1.56 15.69
N GLN A 87 -6.12 -2.30 16.79
CA GLN A 87 -7.12 -2.11 17.83
C GLN A 87 -7.02 -0.73 18.48
N ALA A 88 -5.82 -0.23 18.76
CA ALA A 88 -5.65 1.08 19.38
C ALA A 88 -5.96 2.25 18.44
N SER A 89 -5.69 2.10 17.13
CA SER A 89 -5.68 3.21 16.17
C SER A 89 -6.79 3.16 15.11
N TRP A 90 -7.42 2.00 14.90
CA TRP A 90 -8.38 1.74 13.82
C TRP A 90 -9.65 0.99 14.27
N ALA A 91 -9.78 0.63 15.55
CA ALA A 91 -10.97 -0.09 16.04
C ALA A 91 -12.28 0.65 15.71
N GLY A 92 -13.29 -0.13 15.33
CA GLY A 92 -14.60 0.39 14.90
C GLY A 92 -14.64 0.97 13.49
N GLN A 93 -13.50 1.10 12.81
CA GLN A 93 -13.44 1.46 11.39
C GLN A 93 -13.34 0.18 10.56
N GLY A 94 -14.48 -0.26 10.01
CA GLY A 94 -14.56 -1.45 9.18
C GLY A 94 -13.80 -1.31 7.85
N GLY A 95 -13.85 -2.37 7.03
CA GLY A 95 -13.33 -2.34 5.66
C GLY A 95 -11.87 -2.76 5.49
N LEU A 96 -11.13 -2.99 6.57
CA LEU A 96 -9.76 -3.54 6.48
C LEU A 96 -9.72 -4.92 5.81
N GLY A 97 -10.76 -5.74 5.96
CA GLY A 97 -10.88 -7.04 5.30
C GLY A 97 -10.77 -6.95 3.78
N ALA A 98 -11.26 -5.86 3.17
CA ALA A 98 -11.15 -5.65 1.73
C ALA A 98 -9.69 -5.52 1.25
N LEU A 99 -8.77 -5.13 2.14
CA LEU A 99 -7.34 -5.08 1.82
C LEU A 99 -6.72 -6.48 1.76
N ALA A 100 -7.18 -7.39 2.65
CA ALA A 100 -6.82 -8.79 2.60
C ALA A 100 -7.40 -9.48 1.35
N ASP A 101 -8.66 -9.20 1.01
CA ASP A 101 -9.29 -9.73 -0.22
C ASP A 101 -8.55 -9.24 -1.49
N ALA A 102 -8.13 -7.97 -1.53
CA ALA A 102 -7.35 -7.45 -2.64
C ALA A 102 -5.94 -8.05 -2.74
N ALA A 103 -5.31 -8.38 -1.60
CA ALA A 103 -4.05 -9.12 -1.58
C ALA A 103 -4.24 -10.55 -2.09
N GLU A 104 -5.33 -11.22 -1.70
CA GLU A 104 -5.69 -12.55 -2.19
C GLU A 104 -5.93 -12.55 -3.71
N ALA A 105 -6.60 -11.54 -4.24
CA ALA A 105 -6.76 -11.38 -5.68
C ALA A 105 -5.41 -11.28 -6.42
N MET A 106 -4.41 -10.61 -5.82
CA MET A 106 -3.06 -10.53 -6.38
C MET A 106 -2.33 -11.88 -6.30
N LEU A 107 -2.48 -12.62 -5.21
CA LEU A 107 -1.91 -13.96 -5.03
C LEU A 107 -2.42 -14.95 -6.09
N LEU A 108 -3.69 -14.83 -6.46
CA LEU A 108 -4.39 -15.73 -7.38
C LEU A 108 -4.35 -15.27 -8.85
N ALA A 109 -3.68 -14.16 -9.16
CA ALA A 109 -3.65 -13.61 -10.49
C ALA A 109 -2.73 -14.40 -11.45
N GLU A 110 -3.33 -15.15 -12.36
CA GLU A 110 -2.60 -15.98 -13.33
C GLU A 110 -2.31 -15.29 -14.67
N SER A 111 -3.10 -14.28 -15.05
CA SER A 111 -2.91 -13.48 -16.28
C SER A 111 -2.39 -12.07 -15.99
N ASP A 112 -1.81 -11.43 -17.00
CA ASP A 112 -1.32 -10.05 -16.87
C ASP A 112 -2.46 -9.06 -16.65
N GLU A 113 -3.62 -9.30 -17.25
CA GLU A 113 -4.84 -8.53 -16.99
C GLU A 113 -5.26 -8.66 -15.52
N ALA A 114 -5.33 -9.90 -15.00
CA ALA A 114 -5.71 -10.15 -13.61
C ALA A 114 -4.72 -9.53 -12.62
N ARG A 115 -3.41 -9.58 -12.91
CA ARG A 115 -2.37 -8.93 -12.09
C ARG A 115 -2.54 -7.42 -12.07
N ARG A 116 -2.79 -6.80 -13.24
CA ARG A 116 -3.04 -5.35 -13.33
C ARG A 116 -4.27 -4.94 -12.54
N ASP A 117 -5.36 -5.70 -12.67
CA ASP A 117 -6.61 -5.40 -11.97
C ASP A 117 -6.50 -5.59 -10.46
N ALA A 118 -5.85 -6.67 -10.01
CA ALA A 118 -5.59 -6.93 -8.60
C ALA A 118 -4.67 -5.84 -7.98
N ALA A 119 -3.60 -5.46 -8.69
CA ALA A 119 -2.72 -4.38 -8.27
C ALA A 119 -3.46 -3.05 -8.10
N LYS A 120 -4.32 -2.69 -9.07
CA LYS A 120 -5.19 -1.50 -8.97
C LYS A 120 -6.15 -1.62 -7.79
N ALA A 121 -6.79 -2.77 -7.62
CA ALA A 121 -7.74 -3.01 -6.53
C ALA A 121 -7.09 -2.82 -5.15
N PHE A 122 -5.89 -3.36 -4.95
CA PHE A 122 -5.16 -3.20 -3.69
C PHE A 122 -4.85 -1.73 -3.39
N GLY A 123 -4.29 -0.99 -4.36
CA GLY A 123 -4.04 0.44 -4.22
C GLY A 123 -5.32 1.24 -3.98
N ALA A 124 -6.41 0.90 -4.67
CA ALA A 124 -7.69 1.57 -4.53
C ALA A 124 -8.33 1.34 -3.15
N VAL A 125 -8.24 0.13 -2.61
CA VAL A 125 -8.70 -0.15 -1.25
C VAL A 125 -7.87 0.61 -0.23
N LEU A 126 -6.54 0.58 -0.34
CA LEU A 126 -5.64 1.27 0.58
C LEU A 126 -5.91 2.79 0.61
N PHE A 127 -6.03 3.42 -0.55
CA PHE A 127 -6.28 4.87 -0.64
C PHE A 127 -7.67 5.24 -0.13
N ARG A 128 -8.68 4.38 -0.33
CA ARG A 128 -10.02 4.57 0.21
C ARG A 128 -10.04 4.53 1.73
N LEU A 129 -9.39 3.54 2.33
CA LEU A 129 -9.22 3.42 3.78
C LEU A 129 -8.46 4.63 4.34
N ALA A 130 -7.48 5.16 3.60
CA ALA A 130 -6.75 6.37 3.97
C ALA A 130 -7.53 7.68 3.77
N GLY A 131 -8.75 7.63 3.21
CA GLY A 131 -9.66 8.77 3.05
C GLY A 131 -9.58 9.50 1.71
N ALA A 132 -9.03 8.88 0.66
CA ALA A 132 -9.09 9.35 -0.72
C ALA A 132 -10.12 8.55 -1.55
N SER A 133 -10.36 8.96 -2.79
CA SER A 133 -11.05 8.13 -3.78
C SER A 133 -10.21 6.91 -4.11
N GLY A 134 -10.84 5.75 -4.29
CA GLY A 134 -10.13 4.53 -4.66
C GLY A 134 -9.35 4.67 -5.96
N ALA A 135 -9.91 5.33 -6.97
CA ALA A 135 -9.20 5.53 -8.25
C ALA A 135 -7.87 6.29 -8.10
N ALA A 136 -7.72 7.11 -7.04
CA ALA A 136 -6.47 7.82 -6.75
C ALA A 136 -5.32 6.88 -6.34
N GLY A 137 -5.62 5.66 -5.90
CA GLY A 137 -4.66 4.64 -5.51
C GLY A 137 -4.25 3.69 -6.64
N ASN A 138 -4.92 3.71 -7.80
CA ASN A 138 -4.67 2.76 -8.90
C ASN A 138 -3.20 2.75 -9.32
N ARG A 139 -2.62 3.93 -9.55
CA ARG A 139 -1.22 4.07 -9.98
C ARG A 139 -0.24 3.56 -8.93
N TRP A 140 -0.49 3.90 -7.66
CA TRP A 140 0.32 3.41 -6.55
C TRP A 140 0.27 1.88 -6.48
N GLY A 141 -0.93 1.31 -6.62
CA GLY A 141 -1.16 -0.14 -6.65
C GLY A 141 -0.41 -0.83 -7.77
N LEU A 142 -0.37 -0.27 -8.98
CA LEU A 142 0.41 -0.83 -10.09
C LEU A 142 1.92 -0.82 -9.82
N VAL A 143 2.46 0.24 -9.23
CA VAL A 143 3.88 0.31 -8.83
C VAL A 143 4.19 -0.66 -7.70
N TRP A 144 3.28 -0.84 -6.74
CA TRP A 144 3.36 -1.88 -5.71
C TRP A 144 3.36 -3.28 -6.33
N GLY A 145 2.43 -3.56 -7.25
CA GLY A 145 2.32 -4.85 -7.93
C GLY A 145 3.57 -5.17 -8.76
N ALA A 146 4.17 -4.16 -9.41
CA ALA A 146 5.41 -4.32 -10.16
C ALA A 146 6.56 -4.76 -9.24
N ALA A 147 6.63 -4.21 -8.02
CA ALA A 147 7.65 -4.57 -7.02
C ALA A 147 7.48 -6.00 -6.46
N LEU A 148 6.33 -6.64 -6.67
CA LEU A 148 6.08 -8.03 -6.30
C LEU A 148 6.49 -9.03 -7.39
N GLN A 149 6.80 -8.59 -8.60
CA GLN A 149 7.13 -9.49 -9.70
C GLN A 149 8.61 -9.87 -9.65
N GLU A 150 8.88 -11.17 -9.73
CA GLU A 150 10.24 -11.69 -9.95
C GLU A 150 10.63 -11.62 -11.44
N ASP A 151 9.64 -11.74 -12.33
CA ASP A 151 9.84 -11.60 -13.78
C ASP A 151 9.92 -10.13 -14.20
N GLU A 152 11.00 -9.77 -14.89
CA GLU A 152 11.27 -8.40 -15.31
C GLU A 152 10.25 -7.90 -16.35
N THR A 153 9.70 -8.79 -17.18
CA THR A 153 8.72 -8.40 -18.19
C THR A 153 7.38 -8.06 -17.55
N ALA A 154 6.89 -8.90 -16.64
CA ALA A 154 5.69 -8.63 -15.84
C ALA A 154 5.83 -7.33 -15.02
N ALA A 155 7.00 -7.10 -14.41
CA ALA A 155 7.29 -5.84 -13.71
C ALA A 155 7.22 -4.62 -14.67
N ARG A 156 7.86 -4.71 -15.85
CA ARG A 156 7.86 -3.66 -16.88
C ARG A 156 6.45 -3.35 -17.36
N ASP A 157 5.59 -4.35 -17.53
CA ASP A 157 4.20 -4.16 -17.97
C ASP A 157 3.35 -3.44 -16.92
N LEU A 158 3.55 -3.75 -15.64
CA LEU A 158 2.90 -3.04 -14.54
C LEU A 158 3.38 -1.59 -14.42
N PHE A 159 4.68 -1.31 -14.59
CA PHE A 159 5.18 0.07 -14.67
C PHE A 159 4.64 0.82 -15.89
N ALA A 160 4.53 0.16 -17.05
CA ALA A 160 3.94 0.75 -18.24
C ALA A 160 2.46 1.09 -18.03
N ALA A 161 1.70 0.20 -17.39
CA ALA A 161 0.32 0.46 -16.99
C ALA A 161 0.23 1.63 -15.99
N ALA A 162 1.13 1.70 -14.99
CA ALA A 162 1.15 2.78 -14.02
C ALA A 162 1.43 4.15 -14.67
N ARG A 163 2.31 4.18 -15.68
CA ARG A 163 2.61 5.37 -16.48
C ARG A 163 1.44 5.79 -17.35
N ALA A 164 0.70 4.83 -17.90
CA ALA A 164 -0.49 5.08 -18.71
C ALA A 164 -1.72 5.47 -17.88
N GLU A 165 -1.74 5.16 -16.58
CA GLU A 165 -2.85 5.49 -15.69
C GLU A 165 -3.09 7.01 -15.66
N PRO A 166 -4.32 7.48 -15.94
CA PRO A 166 -4.63 8.90 -15.98
C PRO A 166 -4.35 9.54 -14.62
N ALA A 167 -3.78 10.75 -14.63
CA ALA A 167 -3.50 11.46 -13.40
C ALA A 167 -4.83 11.81 -12.69
N PRO A 168 -5.07 11.32 -11.46
CA PRO A 168 -6.28 11.64 -10.74
C PRO A 168 -6.32 13.15 -10.44
N PRO A 169 -7.51 13.78 -10.50
CA PRO A 169 -7.67 15.17 -10.13
C PRO A 169 -7.40 15.35 -8.63
N ARG A 170 -6.97 16.54 -8.21
CA ARG A 170 -6.66 16.81 -6.79
C ARG A 170 -7.83 16.56 -5.84
N ALA A 171 -9.06 16.79 -6.31
CA ALA A 171 -10.27 16.53 -5.54
C ALA A 171 -10.39 15.05 -5.14
N ALA A 172 -9.80 14.12 -5.92
CA ALA A 172 -9.80 12.69 -5.60
C ALA A 172 -9.01 12.36 -4.33
N PHE A 173 -8.16 13.26 -3.83
CA PHE A 173 -7.40 13.06 -2.60
C PHE A 173 -8.07 13.70 -1.38
N ALA A 174 -9.21 14.38 -1.52
CA ALA A 174 -9.96 14.97 -0.40
C ALA A 174 -9.11 15.79 0.60
N GLY A 175 -8.10 16.53 0.11
CA GLY A 175 -7.19 17.31 0.96
C GLY A 175 -6.03 16.51 1.59
N GLN A 176 -5.96 15.19 1.38
CA GLN A 176 -4.91 14.31 1.87
C GLN A 176 -3.61 14.48 1.08
N ARG A 177 -2.82 15.49 1.45
CA ARG A 177 -1.57 15.84 0.75
C ARG A 177 -0.57 14.68 0.70
N ALA A 178 -0.47 13.88 1.77
CA ALA A 178 0.37 12.68 1.78
C ALA A 178 0.00 11.68 0.67
N LEU A 179 -1.30 11.43 0.45
CA LEU A 179 -1.75 10.50 -0.60
C LEU A 179 -1.49 11.05 -2.00
N LEU A 180 -1.65 12.38 -2.20
CA LEU A 180 -1.24 13.03 -3.44
C LEU A 180 0.26 12.86 -3.68
N MET A 181 1.10 13.02 -2.64
CA MET A 181 2.54 12.81 -2.72
C MET A 181 2.88 11.39 -3.16
N LEU A 182 2.21 10.38 -2.59
CA LEU A 182 2.42 8.97 -2.96
C LEU A 182 2.03 8.70 -4.42
N ASP A 183 0.90 9.22 -4.91
CA ASP A 183 0.50 9.09 -6.32
C ASP A 183 1.52 9.74 -7.27
N ARG A 184 1.97 10.96 -6.97
CA ARG A 184 2.96 11.66 -7.82
C ARG A 184 4.33 10.98 -7.77
N TRP A 185 4.70 10.43 -6.62
CA TRP A 185 5.92 9.65 -6.48
C TRP A 185 5.85 8.34 -7.28
N ALA A 186 4.72 7.63 -7.20
CA ALA A 186 4.45 6.45 -8.01
C ALA A 186 4.53 6.78 -9.52
N ALA A 187 4.01 7.93 -9.94
CA ALA A 187 4.11 8.40 -11.32
C ALA A 187 5.56 8.66 -11.77
N ALA A 188 6.38 9.24 -10.88
CA ALA A 188 7.79 9.47 -11.16
C ALA A 188 8.58 8.16 -11.35
N ILE A 189 8.31 7.16 -10.50
CA ILE A 189 8.90 5.81 -10.59
C ILE A 189 8.45 5.11 -11.87
N ALA A 190 7.15 5.08 -12.14
CA ALA A 190 6.58 4.47 -13.35
C ALA A 190 7.07 5.12 -14.65
N GLY A 191 7.23 6.45 -14.65
CA GLY A 191 7.80 7.21 -15.77
C GLY A 191 9.22 6.80 -16.16
N ARG A 192 9.92 6.12 -15.25
CA ARG A 192 11.29 5.59 -15.44
C ARG A 192 11.33 4.06 -15.51
N GLY A 193 10.20 3.38 -15.61
CA GLY A 193 10.15 1.93 -15.66
C GLY A 193 10.63 1.25 -14.37
N GLY A 194 10.51 1.92 -13.22
CA GLY A 194 10.93 1.39 -11.92
C GLY A 194 12.29 1.90 -11.43
N GLU A 195 13.12 2.50 -12.30
CA GLU A 195 14.42 3.03 -11.88
C GLU A 195 14.28 4.15 -10.84
N ARG A 196 15.00 4.01 -9.71
CA ARG A 196 14.98 4.97 -8.62
C ARG A 196 15.94 6.12 -8.85
N ARG A 197 15.47 7.35 -8.63
CA ARG A 197 16.28 8.58 -8.60
C ARG A 197 16.00 9.37 -7.34
N TRP A 198 16.55 8.87 -6.24
CA TRP A 198 16.33 9.36 -4.88
C TRP A 198 16.40 10.88 -4.71
N ARG A 199 17.37 11.54 -5.36
CA ARG A 199 17.52 13.00 -5.31
C ARG A 199 16.34 13.73 -5.95
N SER A 200 15.98 13.38 -7.19
CA SER A 200 14.85 14.03 -7.89
C SER A 200 13.51 13.68 -7.25
N GLU A 201 13.36 12.47 -6.72
CA GLU A 201 12.17 12.06 -5.96
C GLU A 201 12.04 12.88 -4.66
N GLY A 202 13.13 13.10 -3.93
CA GLY A 202 13.13 13.96 -2.74
C GLY A 202 12.73 15.40 -3.05
N LEU A 203 13.27 15.98 -4.13
CA LEU A 203 12.90 17.32 -4.62
C LEU A 203 11.42 17.40 -5.02
N LEU A 204 10.89 16.35 -5.67
CA LEU A 204 9.47 16.26 -6.02
C LEU A 204 8.60 16.27 -4.75
N LEU A 205 8.91 15.43 -3.78
CA LEU A 205 8.16 15.35 -2.52
C LEU A 205 8.21 16.66 -1.75
N LEU A 206 9.37 17.32 -1.68
CA LEU A 206 9.52 18.63 -1.06
C LEU A 206 8.64 19.68 -1.74
N ARG A 207 8.67 19.74 -3.08
CA ARG A 207 7.88 20.69 -3.87
C ARG A 207 6.37 20.50 -3.64
N ILE A 208 5.89 19.27 -3.65
CA ILE A 208 4.47 18.96 -3.40
C ILE A 208 4.12 19.25 -1.95
N GLY A 209 4.99 18.92 -1.00
CA GLY A 209 4.80 19.19 0.42
C GLY A 209 4.62 20.68 0.72
N LEU A 210 5.44 21.54 0.09
CA LEU A 210 5.41 22.99 0.29
C LEU A 210 4.28 23.69 -0.49
N THR A 211 4.06 23.30 -1.74
CA THR A 211 3.19 24.06 -2.67
C THR A 211 1.87 23.37 -2.95
N GLY A 212 1.73 22.10 -2.57
CA GLY A 212 0.66 21.24 -3.06
C GLY A 212 0.72 20.97 -4.57
N ARG A 213 1.84 21.30 -5.25
CA ARG A 213 2.02 21.21 -6.71
C ARG A 213 3.21 20.38 -7.13
#